data_AF-A0A1F5WZH7-F1
#
_entry.id   AF-A0A1F5WZH7-F1
#
_cell.length_a   1.000
_cell.length_b   1.000
_cell.length_c   1.000
_cell.angle_alpha   90.00
_cell.angle_beta   90.00
_cell.angle_gamma   90.00
#
_symmetry.space_group_name_H-M   'P 1'
#
loop_
_entity.id
_entity.type
_entity.pdbx_description
1 polymer ?
#
loop_
_entity_poly.entity_id
_entity_poly.type
_entity_poly.pdbx_seq_one_letter_code
_entity_poly.pdbx_strand_id
1 'polypeptide(L)' 'MQYTEGQIVVLFKDKVTEAQAMQLVTSLGLSTADKRNWRGLLVIKVPKGEELQWVGEFKKQAIVKIAELSHIYQLA' A
#
# COMPACT_ATOMS: atom_id res chain seq x y z
N MET A 1 -4.52 -3.32 18.61
CA MET A 1 -4.03 -3.63 17.25
C MET A 1 -2.71 -2.91 17.07
N GLN A 2 -1.61 -3.62 16.82
CA GLN A 2 -0.30 -3.01 16.60
C GLN A 2 -0.14 -2.74 15.11
N TYR A 3 0.16 -1.49 14.73
CA TYR A 3 0.47 -1.13 13.34
C TYR A 3 1.99 -1.10 13.14
N THR A 4 2.42 -1.35 11.92
CA THR A 4 3.82 -1.28 11.51
C THR A 4 4.11 0.12 11.02
N GLU A 5 4.84 0.90 11.81
CA GLU A 5 5.31 2.23 11.42
C GLU A 5 6.09 2.19 10.09
N GLY A 6 5.95 3.24 9.31
CA GLY A 6 6.57 3.37 7.99
C GLY A 6 5.98 2.42 6.94
N GLN A 7 4.80 1.85 7.18
CA GLN A 7 4.13 0.97 6.23
C GLN A 7 2.62 1.22 6.14
N ILE A 8 2.10 1.11 4.92
CA ILE A 8 0.67 1.09 4.63
C ILE A 8 0.34 -0.13 3.77
N VAL A 9 -0.93 -0.53 3.78
CA VAL A 9 -1.45 -1.58 2.90
C VAL A 9 -2.37 -0.93 1.88
N VAL A 10 -2.16 -1.28 0.60
CA VAL A 10 -2.98 -0.79 -0.50
C VAL A 10 -3.49 -1.97 -1.31
N LEU A 11 -4.81 -2.08 -1.43
CA LEU A 11 -5.49 -3.00 -2.32
C LEU A 11 -5.91 -2.25 -3.59
N PHE A 12 -5.49 -2.77 -4.73
CA PHE A 12 -5.84 -2.27 -6.05
C PHE A 12 -7.12 -2.95 -6.57
N LYS A 13 -7.79 -2.30 -7.53
CA LYS A 13 -8.96 -2.87 -8.19
C LYS A 13 -8.59 -4.08 -9.05
N ASP A 14 -9.52 -5.02 -9.22
CA ASP A 14 -9.28 -6.34 -9.84
C ASP A 14 -8.68 -6.31 -11.27
N LYS A 15 -8.87 -5.21 -12.02
CA LYS A 15 -8.33 -5.04 -13.38
C LYS A 15 -6.94 -4.40 -13.43
N VAL A 16 -6.39 -3.99 -12.28
CA VAL A 16 -5.09 -3.33 -12.19
C VAL A 16 -4.00 -4.39 -12.19
N THR A 17 -3.09 -4.30 -13.15
CA THR A 17 -1.96 -5.24 -13.21
C THR A 17 -0.91 -4.89 -12.15
N GLU A 18 -0.08 -5.85 -11.79
CA GLU A 18 1.06 -5.61 -10.90
C GLU A 18 1.97 -4.49 -11.42
N ALA A 19 2.23 -4.46 -12.73
CA ALA A 19 3.05 -3.42 -13.34
C ALA A 19 2.44 -2.03 -13.15
N GLN A 20 1.12 -1.87 -13.29
CA GLN A 20 0.44 -0.60 -13.07
C GLN A 20 0.46 -0.18 -11.60
N ALA A 21 0.24 -1.12 -10.68
CA ALA A 21 0.33 -0.88 -9.24
C ALA A 21 1.75 -0.44 -8.86
N MET A 22 2.77 -1.18 -9.30
CA MET A 22 4.18 -0.84 -9.06
C MET A 22 4.59 0.47 -9.70
N GLN A 23 4.06 0.79 -10.90
CA GLN A 23 4.31 2.07 -11.57
C GLN A 23 3.76 3.24 -10.75
N LEU A 24 2.55 3.14 -10.20
CA LEU A 24 2.02 4.16 -9.29
C LEU A 24 2.95 4.34 -8.08
N VAL A 25 3.29 3.24 -7.38
CA VAL A 25 4.14 3.28 -6.20
C VAL A 25 5.49 3.95 -6.50
N THR A 26 6.12 3.56 -7.61
CA THR A 26 7.41 4.12 -8.03
C THR A 26 7.29 5.59 -8.46
N SER A 27 6.20 5.98 -9.13
CA SER A 27 5.95 7.37 -9.54
C SER A 27 5.79 8.33 -8.35
N LEU A 28 5.36 7.80 -7.20
CA LEU A 28 5.24 8.52 -5.93
C LEU A 28 6.56 8.53 -5.14
N GLY A 29 7.64 7.96 -5.69
CA GLY A 29 8.93 7.86 -5.03
C GLY A 29 8.96 6.85 -3.87
N LEU A 30 7.99 5.94 -3.82
CA LEU A 30 7.86 4.95 -2.75
C LEU A 30 8.37 3.57 -3.18
N SER A 31 8.46 2.65 -2.23
CA SER A 31 8.87 1.26 -2.46
C SER A 31 7.96 0.29 -1.73
N THR A 32 7.94 -0.98 -2.14
CA THR A 32 7.17 -2.02 -1.46
C THR A 32 8.00 -2.72 -0.38
N ALA A 33 7.35 -3.17 0.69
CA ALA A 33 7.98 -3.95 1.76
C ALA A 33 8.08 -5.45 1.42
N ASP A 34 7.13 -5.96 0.65
CA ASP A 34 7.14 -7.31 0.09
C ASP A 34 6.80 -7.24 -1.40
N LYS A 35 7.47 -8.05 -2.22
CA LYS A 35 7.18 -8.18 -3.66
C LYS A 35 6.04 -9.16 -3.93
N ARG A 36 5.55 -9.88 -2.91
CA ARG A 36 4.42 -10.80 -3.04
C ARG A 36 3.11 -10.02 -3.19
N ASN A 37 2.76 -9.71 -4.43
CA ASN A 37 1.46 -9.16 -4.78
C ASN A 37 0.38 -10.24 -4.63
N TRP A 38 -0.24 -10.34 -3.46
CA TRP A 38 -1.36 -11.24 -3.26
C TRP A 38 -2.62 -10.58 -3.83
N ARG A 39 -3.01 -10.94 -5.06
CA ARG A 39 -4.28 -10.52 -5.68
C ARG A 39 -4.52 -9.00 -5.69
N GLY A 40 -3.49 -8.22 -6.00
CA GLY A 40 -3.60 -6.76 -6.06
C GLY A 40 -3.39 -6.07 -4.71
N LEU A 41 -2.89 -6.77 -3.68
CA LEU A 41 -2.53 -6.17 -2.40
C LEU A 41 -1.01 -5.94 -2.32
N LEU A 42 -0.61 -4.71 -2.01
CA LEU A 42 0.78 -4.33 -1.77
C LEU A 42 0.96 -3.74 -0.37
N VAL A 43 2.07 -4.09 0.26
CA VAL A 43 2.58 -3.39 1.45
C VAL A 43 3.59 -2.35 0.98
N ILE A 44 3.33 -1.08 1.24
CA ILE A 44 4.13 0.04 0.75
C ILE A 44 4.86 0.68 1.91
N LYS A 45 6.17 0.88 1.74
CA LYS A 45 7.01 1.64 2.66
C LYS A 45 6.79 3.13 2.43
N VAL A 46 6.54 3.85 3.52
CA VAL A 46 6.32 5.30 3.54
C VAL A 46 7.18 5.92 4.64
N PRO A 47 7.47 7.24 4.59
CA PRO A 47 8.12 7.93 5.70
C PRO A 47 7.35 7.74 7.01
N LYS A 48 8.09 7.54 8.11
CA LYS A 48 7.49 7.38 9.44
C LYS A 48 6.81 8.69 9.86
N GLY A 49 5.59 8.57 10.39
CA GLY A 49 4.78 9.72 10.80
C GLY A 49 3.95 10.33 9.67
N GLU A 50 4.11 9.87 8.43
CA GLU A 50 3.33 10.33 7.27
C GLU A 50 2.32 9.27 6.78
N GLU A 51 2.17 8.15 7.49
CA GLU A 51 1.37 7.01 7.03
C GLU A 51 -0.07 7.39 6.71
N LEU A 52 -0.70 8.21 7.55
CA LEU A 52 -2.07 8.68 7.33
C LEU A 52 -2.21 9.61 6.12
N GLN A 53 -1.21 10.46 5.86
CA GLN A 53 -1.17 11.29 4.66
C GLN A 53 -1.11 10.40 3.43
N TRP A 54 -0.21 9.42 3.42
CA TRP A 54 -0.06 8.50 2.29
C TRP A 54 -1.31 7.63 2.09
N VAL A 55 -1.95 7.16 3.16
CA VAL A 55 -3.28 6.52 3.08
C VAL A 55 -4.27 7.44 2.36
N GLY A 56 -4.30 8.74 2.71
CA GLY A 56 -5.12 9.75 2.04
C GLY A 56 -4.79 9.90 0.56
N GLU A 57 -3.51 9.97 0.20
CA GLU A 57 -3.07 10.10 -1.18
C GLU A 57 -3.42 8.87 -2.03
N PHE A 58 -3.26 7.66 -1.50
CA PHE A 58 -3.65 6.44 -2.22
C PHE A 58 -5.17 6.34 -2.38
N LYS A 59 -5.98 6.78 -1.41
CA LYS A 59 -7.45 6.81 -1.54
C LYS A 59 -7.95 7.70 -2.68
N LYS A 60 -7.18 8.71 -3.10
CA LYS A 60 -7.52 9.57 -4.24
C LYS A 60 -7.29 8.89 -5.59
N GLN A 61 -6.50 7.82 -5.63
CA GLN A 61 -6.12 7.17 -6.89
C GLN A 61 -7.27 6.31 -7.42
N ALA A 62 -7.66 6.54 -8.68
CA ALA A 62 -8.78 5.83 -9.29
C ALA A 62 -8.59 4.31 -9.38
N ILE A 63 -7.35 3.83 -9.34
CA ILE A 63 -6.99 2.41 -9.40
C ILE A 63 -6.96 1.72 -8.03
N VAL A 64 -7.03 2.48 -6.93
CA VAL A 64 -7.02 1.97 -5.56
C VAL A 64 -8.45 1.62 -5.13
N LYS A 65 -8.58 0.48 -4.45
CA LYS A 65 -9.84 -0.01 -3.86
C LYS A 65 -9.87 0.26 -2.35
N ILE A 66 -8.75 -0.03 -1.66
CA ILE A 66 -8.59 0.19 -0.22
C ILE A 66 -7.17 0.69 0.03
N ALA A 67 -7.00 1.62 0.97
CA ALA A 67 -5.71 2.00 1.53
C ALA A 67 -5.86 2.25 3.03
N GLU A 68 -5.01 1.60 3.83
CA GLU A 68 -5.10 1.58 5.29
C GLU A 68 -3.70 1.48 5.92
N LEU A 69 -3.61 1.76 7.22
CA LEU A 69 -2.38 1.55 7.97
C LEU A 69 -2.01 0.06 7.96
N SER A 70 -0.72 -0.25 7.84
CA SER A 70 -0.27 -1.63 7.89
C SER A 70 -0.42 -2.16 9.31
N HIS A 71 -1.32 -3.10 9.52
CA HIS A 71 -1.47 -3.80 10.81
C HIS A 71 -0.73 -5.13 10.77
N ILE A 72 -0.02 -5.47 11.85
CA ILE A 72 0.52 -6.82 12.01
C ILE A 72 -0.70 -7.73 12.18
N TYR A 73 -1.11 -8.40 11.10
CA TYR A 73 -1.89 -9.62 11.26
C TYR A 73 -0.92 -10.64 11.85
N GLN A 74 -0.96 -10.83 13.17
CA GLN A 74 -0.51 -12.09 13.75
C GLN A 74 -1.45 -13.16 13.18
N LEU A 75 -1.09 -13.72 12.02
CA LEU A 75 -1.57 -15.03 11.63
C LEU A 75 -0.92 -15.99 12.63
N ALA A 76 -1.63 -16.18 13.74
CA ALA A 76 -1.42 -17.29 14.67
C ALA A 76 -1.66 -18.61 13.94
#